data_AF-A0A534K4F4-F1
#
_entry.id   AF-A0A534K4F4-F1
#
_cell.length_a   1.000
_cell.length_b   1.000
_cell.length_c   1.000
_cell.angle_alpha   90.00
_cell.angle_beta   90.00
_cell.angle_gamma   90.00
#
_symmetry.space_group_name_H-M   'P 1'
#
loop_
_entity.id
_entity.type
_entity.pdbx_description
1 polymer ?
#
loop_
_entity_poly.entity_id
_entity_poly.type
_entity_poly.pdbx_seq_one_letter_code
_entity_poly.pdbx_strand_id
1 'polypeptide(L)'
;PVGGVDEREWALVQDIAAAGGSVRFLADDYANDTMARYRFLHAKYAIIDATIVLVGSENWGDHGFPAQSKIGNRGWQVAVEDPELAGYFADLFRRDFDPRRRDSVAVADFAPSLFASNESAPGGPYPSPIANLQFSGRFNVTPVIAPEHALRDDAVLGLLASATSSLDIEAFYVARVWAAGPDPYLEAAIGASRRGVHVRILLDGTWYNVEGDDPVDNDDTAAYVNGIARREGLPLEAKVGDAEGHGLSKFHNKGILVDGGTAFVSSLNWNRNAATNNREVGLIVEGREIAEPFRAAFERDWGEAAPPTNGADLITNPLLLPLVTLLAVNVALLWAVLRRRRQGRKGLSEDEPLE
;
A
#
# COMPACT_ATOMS: atom_id res chain seq x y z
N PRO A 1 13.43 -8.35 17.80
CA PRO A 1 13.26 -7.24 16.81
C PRO A 1 14.60 -6.53 16.58
N VAL A 2 14.74 -5.81 15.47
CA VAL A 2 15.95 -5.01 15.22
C VAL A 2 16.03 -3.93 16.31
N GLY A 3 17.16 -3.83 17.00
CA GLY A 3 17.39 -2.79 18.02
C GLY A 3 16.84 -3.09 19.42
N GLY A 4 16.08 -4.17 19.62
CA GLY A 4 15.53 -4.56 20.94
C GLY A 4 14.01 -4.69 20.95
N VAL A 5 13.41 -4.65 22.12
CA VAL A 5 11.95 -4.59 22.35
C VAL A 5 11.64 -3.30 23.12
N ASP A 6 10.68 -2.51 22.67
CA ASP A 6 10.28 -1.30 23.40
C ASP A 6 9.65 -1.68 24.75
N GLU A 7 9.90 -0.91 25.80
CA GLU A 7 9.33 -1.19 27.13
C GLU A 7 7.80 -1.28 27.12
N ARG A 8 7.10 -0.51 26.27
CA ARG A 8 5.64 -0.58 26.14
C ARG A 8 5.20 -1.85 25.42
N GLU A 9 5.94 -2.28 24.40
CA GLU A 9 5.71 -3.56 23.72
C GLU A 9 5.92 -4.74 24.67
N TRP A 10 6.96 -4.68 25.48
CA TRP A 10 7.24 -5.73 26.47
C TRP A 10 6.16 -5.80 27.55
N ALA A 11 5.68 -4.65 28.04
CA ALA A 11 4.55 -4.61 28.97
C ALA A 11 3.30 -5.25 28.36
N LEU A 12 2.96 -4.95 27.09
CA LEU A 12 1.84 -5.57 26.40
C LEU A 12 2.00 -7.10 26.28
N VAL A 13 3.21 -7.57 25.95
CA VAL A 13 3.51 -9.02 25.91
C VAL A 13 3.27 -9.67 27.27
N GLN A 14 3.71 -9.02 28.36
CA GLN A 14 3.51 -9.52 29.72
C GLN A 14 2.03 -9.54 30.11
N ASP A 15 1.27 -8.52 29.74
CA ASP A 15 -0.17 -8.46 29.99
C ASP A 15 -0.94 -9.57 29.25
N ILE A 16 -0.59 -9.84 27.99
CA ILE A 16 -1.16 -10.96 27.23
C ILE A 16 -0.86 -12.29 27.94
N ALA A 17 0.38 -12.50 28.38
CA ALA A 17 0.77 -13.71 29.09
C ALA A 17 0.04 -13.86 30.44
N ALA A 18 -0.08 -12.78 31.20
CA ALA A 18 -0.79 -12.75 32.48
C ALA A 18 -2.30 -13.01 32.32
N ALA A 19 -2.88 -12.63 31.19
CA ALA A 19 -4.27 -12.91 30.83
C ALA A 19 -4.51 -14.36 30.34
N GLY A 20 -3.47 -15.21 30.30
CA GLY A 20 -3.54 -16.60 29.83
C GLY A 20 -3.28 -16.77 28.33
N GLY A 21 -2.90 -15.71 27.62
CA GLY A 21 -2.43 -15.78 26.24
C GLY A 21 -1.06 -16.46 26.13
N SER A 22 -0.83 -17.19 25.05
CA SER A 22 0.48 -17.77 24.76
C SER A 22 1.27 -16.86 23.83
N VAL A 23 2.45 -16.43 24.26
CA VAL A 23 3.35 -15.59 23.46
C VAL A 23 4.68 -16.31 23.25
N ARG A 24 5.17 -16.28 22.01
CA ARG A 24 6.46 -16.86 21.61
C ARG A 24 7.21 -15.92 20.68
N PHE A 25 8.52 -16.02 20.72
CA PHE A 25 9.45 -15.23 19.93
C PHE A 25 10.20 -16.13 18.96
N LEU A 26 10.39 -15.65 17.74
CA LEU A 26 11.44 -16.19 16.87
C LEU A 26 12.77 -15.61 17.35
N ALA A 27 13.67 -16.46 17.82
CA ALA A 27 14.95 -16.02 18.36
C ALA A 27 16.08 -16.98 18.02
N ASP A 28 17.28 -16.41 17.83
CA ASP A 28 18.51 -17.18 17.92
C ASP A 28 18.74 -17.60 19.36
N ASP A 29 19.26 -18.81 19.55
CA ASP A 29 19.76 -19.30 20.83
C ASP A 29 21.11 -19.98 20.60
N TYR A 30 22.14 -19.13 20.54
CA TYR A 30 23.53 -19.56 20.31
C TYR A 30 24.06 -20.47 21.42
N ALA A 31 23.56 -20.32 22.65
CA ALA A 31 23.96 -21.18 23.77
C ALA A 31 23.51 -22.63 23.53
N ASN A 32 22.42 -22.81 22.79
CA ASN A 32 21.92 -24.10 22.37
C ASN A 32 22.15 -24.38 20.88
N ASP A 33 23.03 -23.69 20.16
CA ASP A 33 23.26 -23.93 18.72
C ASP A 33 21.94 -23.90 17.90
N THR A 34 21.14 -22.87 18.12
CA THR A 34 19.88 -22.62 17.42
C THR A 34 19.97 -21.30 16.68
N MET A 35 19.69 -21.35 15.38
CA MET A 35 19.52 -20.16 14.55
C MET A 35 18.04 -20.03 14.17
N ALA A 36 17.54 -18.80 14.21
CA ALA A 36 16.21 -18.48 13.73
C ALA A 36 16.06 -18.84 12.25
N ARG A 37 14.98 -19.55 11.91
CA ARG A 37 14.72 -20.00 10.52
C ARG A 37 14.36 -18.88 9.55
N TYR A 38 13.99 -17.71 10.06
CA TYR A 38 13.84 -16.48 9.28
C TYR A 38 14.68 -15.39 9.93
N ARG A 39 15.20 -14.48 9.12
CA ARG A 39 15.89 -13.29 9.65
C ARG A 39 14.94 -12.43 10.46
N PHE A 40 13.71 -12.23 9.98
CA PHE A 40 12.67 -11.49 10.66
C PHE A 40 11.28 -12.15 10.50
N LEU A 41 10.48 -12.13 11.57
CA LEU A 41 9.03 -12.25 11.47
C LEU A 41 8.48 -10.88 11.09
N HIS A 42 8.16 -10.69 9.82
CA HIS A 42 7.69 -9.39 9.29
C HIS A 42 6.27 -9.47 8.72
N ALA A 43 5.67 -10.66 8.74
CA ALA A 43 4.26 -10.89 8.46
C ALA A 43 3.34 -10.10 9.41
N LYS A 44 2.32 -9.45 8.85
CA LYS A 44 1.30 -8.70 9.60
C LYS A 44 -0.07 -9.28 9.28
N TYR A 45 -0.51 -10.20 10.12
CA TYR A 45 -1.80 -10.86 9.95
C TYR A 45 -2.38 -11.31 11.29
N ALA A 46 -3.70 -11.47 11.33
CA ALA A 46 -4.42 -12.09 12.44
C ALA A 46 -5.42 -13.11 11.91
N ILE A 47 -5.64 -14.18 12.68
CA ILE A 47 -6.78 -15.08 12.51
C ILE A 47 -7.74 -14.84 13.66
N ILE A 48 -9.00 -14.55 13.37
CA ILE A 48 -10.05 -14.27 14.36
C ILE A 48 -11.14 -15.32 14.22
N ASP A 49 -11.51 -15.94 15.34
CA ASP A 49 -12.60 -16.92 15.46
C ASP A 49 -12.57 -18.10 14.47
N ALA A 50 -11.38 -18.40 13.93
CA ALA A 50 -11.16 -19.40 12.88
C ALA A 50 -11.97 -19.15 11.58
N THR A 51 -12.42 -17.92 11.35
CA THR A 51 -13.20 -17.55 10.17
C THR A 51 -12.67 -16.31 9.45
N ILE A 52 -12.03 -15.38 10.16
CA ILE A 52 -11.55 -14.13 9.57
C ILE A 52 -10.02 -14.13 9.52
N VAL A 53 -9.47 -13.77 8.36
CA VAL A 53 -8.04 -13.46 8.19
C VAL A 53 -7.88 -11.98 7.87
N LEU A 54 -7.15 -11.27 8.72
CA LEU A 54 -6.68 -9.91 8.44
C LEU A 54 -5.26 -9.97 7.88
N VAL A 55 -4.97 -9.30 6.78
CA VAL A 55 -3.60 -9.12 6.22
C VAL A 55 -3.38 -7.64 5.90
N GLY A 56 -2.16 -7.14 6.15
CA GLY A 56 -1.83 -5.75 5.86
C GLY A 56 -0.34 -5.42 5.74
N SER A 57 -0.07 -4.14 5.47
CA SER A 57 1.29 -3.59 5.31
C SER A 57 1.87 -2.99 6.59
N GLU A 58 1.01 -2.64 7.55
CA GLU A 58 1.38 -1.91 8.76
C GLU A 58 1.79 -2.81 9.93
N ASN A 59 2.79 -2.35 10.67
CA ASN A 59 3.08 -2.90 11.99
C ASN A 59 1.96 -2.51 12.97
N TRP A 60 1.65 -3.39 13.93
CA TRP A 60 0.70 -3.09 15.01
C TRP A 60 1.32 -2.16 16.04
N GLY A 61 1.23 -0.86 15.79
CA GLY A 61 1.69 0.20 16.68
C GLY A 61 1.00 1.52 16.36
N ASP A 62 1.30 2.55 17.17
CA ASP A 62 0.62 3.85 17.15
C ASP A 62 0.73 4.57 15.79
N HIS A 63 1.75 4.30 14.98
CA HIS A 63 1.85 4.87 13.63
C HIS A 63 1.02 4.11 12.59
N GLY A 64 0.93 2.77 12.68
CA GLY A 64 0.15 1.96 11.74
C GLY A 64 -1.34 1.96 12.05
N PHE A 65 -1.68 2.08 13.34
CA PHE A 65 -3.03 2.07 13.89
C PHE A 65 -3.18 3.22 14.90
N PRO A 66 -3.08 4.47 14.45
CA PRO A 66 -3.15 5.63 15.33
C PRO A 66 -4.49 5.73 16.04
N ALA A 67 -4.44 6.15 17.30
CA ALA A 67 -5.64 6.60 18.00
C ALA A 67 -6.31 7.76 17.24
N GLN A 68 -7.61 7.95 17.48
CA GLN A 68 -8.32 9.09 16.92
C GLN A 68 -7.59 10.39 17.28
N SER A 69 -7.47 11.32 16.32
CA SER A 69 -6.69 12.58 16.41
C SER A 69 -5.16 12.47 16.34
N LYS A 70 -4.62 11.31 15.97
CA LYS A 70 -3.22 11.16 15.60
C LYS A 70 -3.04 10.94 14.10
N ILE A 71 -1.89 11.34 13.60
CA ILE A 71 -1.44 11.13 12.22
C ILE A 71 -0.63 9.84 12.18
N GLY A 72 -1.03 8.91 11.32
CA GLY A 72 -0.34 7.65 11.10
C GLY A 72 0.28 7.54 9.71
N ASN A 73 0.72 6.33 9.41
CA ASN A 73 1.22 5.95 8.10
C ASN A 73 0.05 5.71 7.13
N ARG A 74 0.33 5.83 5.83
CA ARG A 74 -0.47 5.14 4.82
C ARG A 74 -0.03 3.69 4.73
N GLY A 75 -0.99 2.79 4.87
CA GLY A 75 -0.82 1.37 4.59
C GLY A 75 -2.16 0.75 4.18
N TRP A 76 -2.10 -0.47 3.66
CA TRP A 76 -3.28 -1.20 3.18
C TRP A 76 -3.58 -2.40 4.07
N GLN A 77 -4.88 -2.68 4.23
CA GLN A 77 -5.37 -3.82 5.00
C GLN A 77 -6.59 -4.40 4.33
N VAL A 78 -6.72 -5.73 4.40
CA VAL A 78 -7.90 -6.46 3.97
C VAL A 78 -8.25 -7.51 5.02
N ALA A 79 -9.54 -7.63 5.34
CA ALA A 79 -10.09 -8.70 6.15
C ALA A 79 -10.95 -9.59 5.26
N VAL A 80 -10.68 -10.89 5.29
CA VAL A 80 -11.42 -11.90 4.52
C VAL A 80 -12.08 -12.86 5.49
N GLU A 81 -13.40 -12.92 5.45
CA GLU A 81 -14.19 -13.89 6.20
C GLU A 81 -14.41 -15.14 5.34
N ASP A 82 -13.55 -16.14 5.53
CA ASP A 82 -13.61 -17.43 4.85
C ASP A 82 -12.94 -18.52 5.74
N PRO A 83 -13.67 -19.54 6.20
CA PRO A 83 -13.11 -20.57 7.08
C PRO A 83 -11.97 -21.39 6.46
N GLU A 84 -11.94 -21.56 5.14
CA GLU A 84 -10.89 -22.32 4.47
C GLU A 84 -9.57 -21.53 4.46
N LEU A 85 -9.62 -20.25 4.10
CA LEU A 85 -8.50 -19.33 4.20
C LEU A 85 -8.03 -19.16 5.65
N ALA A 86 -8.96 -19.03 6.59
CA ALA A 86 -8.64 -18.98 8.02
C ALA A 86 -7.97 -20.25 8.52
N GLY A 87 -8.41 -21.43 8.05
CA GLY A 87 -7.75 -22.71 8.29
C GLY A 87 -6.31 -22.73 7.76
N TYR A 88 -6.09 -22.26 6.53
CA TYR A 88 -4.76 -22.16 5.93
C TYR A 88 -3.80 -21.29 6.76
N PHE A 89 -4.23 -20.08 7.15
CA PHE A 89 -3.40 -19.18 7.96
C PHE A 89 -3.22 -19.68 9.40
N ALA A 90 -4.22 -20.34 9.98
CA ALA A 90 -4.09 -20.97 11.29
C ALA A 90 -3.03 -22.09 11.26
N ASP A 91 -2.95 -22.87 10.19
CA ASP A 91 -1.92 -23.89 10.03
C ASP A 91 -0.52 -23.29 9.82
N LEU A 92 -0.41 -22.19 9.08
CA LEU A 92 0.83 -21.42 8.97
C LEU A 92 1.27 -20.92 10.35
N PHE A 93 0.37 -20.26 11.10
CA PHE A 93 0.64 -19.76 12.44
C PHE A 93 1.09 -20.89 13.37
N ARG A 94 0.36 -22.01 13.42
CA ARG A 94 0.71 -23.16 14.27
C ARG A 94 2.08 -23.73 13.94
N ARG A 95 2.43 -23.81 12.64
CA ARG A 95 3.77 -24.26 12.24
C ARG A 95 4.84 -23.29 12.72
N ASP A 96 4.59 -21.99 12.67
CA ASP A 96 5.56 -21.00 13.12
C ASP A 96 5.64 -20.87 14.65
N PHE A 97 4.52 -21.13 15.33
CA PHE A 97 4.36 -21.07 16.79
C PHE A 97 4.74 -22.38 17.51
N ASP A 98 5.00 -23.47 16.78
CA ASP A 98 5.20 -24.81 17.35
C ASP A 98 6.34 -24.85 18.40
N PRO A 99 6.06 -25.22 19.66
CA PRO A 99 7.07 -25.26 20.72
C PRO A 99 8.14 -26.33 20.53
N ARG A 100 7.95 -27.28 19.60
CA ARG A 100 8.97 -28.27 19.23
C ARG A 100 10.08 -27.64 18.39
N ARG A 101 9.87 -26.43 17.87
CA ARG A 101 10.90 -25.68 17.17
C ARG A 101 11.77 -24.95 18.17
N ARG A 102 13.09 -25.19 18.08
CA ARG A 102 14.08 -24.63 18.99
C ARG A 102 14.14 -23.09 18.94
N ASP A 103 13.89 -22.53 17.76
CA ASP A 103 13.87 -21.09 17.51
C ASP A 103 12.52 -20.43 17.85
N SER A 104 11.53 -21.21 18.30
CA SER A 104 10.29 -20.68 18.86
C SER A 104 10.43 -20.67 20.38
N VAL A 105 10.71 -19.51 20.96
CA VAL A 105 11.04 -19.36 22.39
C VAL A 105 9.82 -18.82 23.15
N ALA A 106 9.43 -19.47 24.24
CA ALA A 106 8.31 -18.99 25.06
C ALA A 106 8.68 -17.65 25.72
N VAL A 107 7.68 -16.79 25.97
CA VAL A 107 7.90 -15.52 26.70
C VAL A 107 8.63 -15.71 28.04
N ALA A 108 8.40 -16.82 28.74
CA ALA A 108 9.08 -17.13 30.01
C ALA A 108 10.59 -17.40 29.86
N ASP A 109 11.02 -17.85 28.68
CA ASP A 109 12.40 -18.20 28.37
C ASP A 109 13.09 -17.13 27.51
N PHE A 110 12.37 -16.09 27.11
CA PHE A 110 12.88 -15.03 26.24
C PHE A 110 13.44 -13.87 27.07
N ALA A 111 14.71 -13.52 26.82
CA ALA A 111 15.40 -12.40 27.46
C ALA A 111 15.55 -11.23 26.46
N PRO A 112 14.63 -10.25 26.45
CA PRO A 112 14.73 -9.13 25.52
C PRO A 112 15.83 -8.15 25.92
N SER A 113 16.47 -7.54 24.92
CA SER A 113 17.15 -6.26 25.11
C SER A 113 16.09 -5.16 25.09
N LEU A 114 15.81 -4.56 26.24
CA LEU A 114 14.81 -3.51 26.36
C LEU A 114 15.38 -2.14 26.03
N PHE A 115 14.56 -1.28 25.45
CA PHE A 115 14.84 0.14 25.28
C PHE A 115 13.56 0.96 25.46
N ALA A 116 13.70 2.22 25.84
CA ALA A 116 12.58 3.15 25.91
C ALA A 116 12.57 4.05 24.67
N SER A 117 11.55 3.92 23.83
CA SER A 117 11.29 4.87 22.75
C SER A 117 10.37 5.99 23.21
N ASN A 118 10.73 7.22 22.87
CA ASN A 118 9.84 8.38 22.98
C ASN A 118 9.02 8.61 21.70
N GLU A 119 9.12 7.70 20.72
CA GLU A 119 8.37 7.79 19.48
C GLU A 119 6.89 7.49 19.73
N SER A 120 6.04 8.35 19.19
CA SER A 120 4.59 8.22 19.18
C SER A 120 4.06 8.93 17.94
N ALA A 121 2.92 8.47 17.43
CA ALA A 121 2.28 9.12 16.32
C ALA A 121 1.94 10.58 16.68
N PRO A 122 2.31 11.56 15.84
CA PRO A 122 2.08 12.96 16.14
C PRO A 122 0.58 13.26 16.18
N GLY A 123 0.20 14.22 17.04
CA GLY A 123 -1.17 14.71 17.08
C GLY A 123 -1.50 15.51 15.81
N GLY A 124 -2.69 15.34 15.27
CA GLY A 124 -3.15 16.12 14.13
C GLY A 124 -4.40 15.55 13.45
N PRO A 125 -5.12 16.38 12.68
CA PRO A 125 -6.25 15.90 11.90
C PRO A 125 -5.75 15.08 10.71
N TYR A 126 -6.41 13.94 10.44
CA TYR A 126 -6.29 13.27 9.15
C TYR A 126 -7.43 13.73 8.25
N PRO A 127 -7.18 14.60 7.26
CA PRO A 127 -8.23 15.36 6.58
C PRO A 127 -9.01 14.52 5.55
N SER A 128 -8.53 13.33 5.21
CA SER A 128 -9.08 12.58 4.07
C SER A 128 -9.09 11.06 4.32
N PRO A 129 -10.00 10.56 5.18
CA PRO A 129 -10.19 9.12 5.32
C PRO A 129 -10.62 8.47 4.00
N ILE A 130 -10.09 7.27 3.77
CA ILE A 130 -10.63 6.36 2.76
C ILE A 130 -11.69 5.53 3.47
N ALA A 131 -12.89 5.44 2.91
CA ALA A 131 -13.98 4.72 3.55
C ALA A 131 -13.68 3.22 3.58
N ASN A 132 -13.89 2.60 4.74
CA ASN A 132 -13.87 1.15 4.83
C ASN A 132 -15.08 0.59 4.08
N LEU A 133 -14.84 -0.32 3.14
CA LEU A 133 -15.89 -1.00 2.39
C LEU A 133 -15.96 -2.47 2.77
N GLN A 134 -17.17 -3.02 2.75
CA GLN A 134 -17.43 -4.43 3.01
C GLN A 134 -18.30 -4.98 1.88
N PHE A 135 -17.92 -6.17 1.40
CA PHE A 135 -18.61 -6.86 0.32
C PHE A 135 -18.83 -8.33 0.71
N SER A 136 -19.85 -8.95 0.13
CA SER A 136 -20.12 -10.38 0.31
C SER A 136 -20.44 -10.99 -1.05
N GLY A 137 -19.79 -12.11 -1.36
CA GLY A 137 -19.88 -12.75 -2.67
C GLY A 137 -18.81 -13.81 -2.85
N ARG A 138 -18.70 -14.31 -4.09
CA ARG A 138 -17.60 -15.20 -4.47
C ARG A 138 -16.49 -14.36 -5.09
N PHE A 139 -15.32 -14.42 -4.47
CA PHE A 139 -14.10 -13.74 -4.93
C PHE A 139 -12.96 -14.75 -5.01
N ASN A 140 -11.97 -14.48 -5.85
CA ASN A 140 -10.73 -15.24 -5.85
C ASN A 140 -9.73 -14.54 -4.92
N VAL A 141 -9.19 -15.29 -3.97
CA VAL A 141 -8.19 -14.82 -3.01
C VAL A 141 -7.04 -15.81 -3.01
N THR A 142 -5.83 -15.34 -3.32
CA THR A 142 -4.62 -16.17 -3.39
C THR A 142 -3.62 -15.74 -2.31
N PRO A 143 -3.27 -16.62 -1.34
CA PRO A 143 -2.27 -16.31 -0.34
C PRO A 143 -0.84 -16.40 -0.90
N VAL A 144 -0.03 -15.39 -0.58
CA VAL A 144 1.40 -15.31 -0.94
C VAL A 144 2.20 -15.30 0.35
N ILE A 145 3.03 -16.33 0.56
CA ILE A 145 3.84 -16.48 1.76
C ILE A 145 5.31 -16.40 1.37
N ALA A 146 6.09 -15.49 1.94
CA ALA A 146 7.54 -15.47 1.73
C ALA A 146 8.26 -16.23 2.86
N PRO A 147 9.29 -17.01 2.56
CA PRO A 147 10.01 -17.06 1.27
C PRO A 147 9.43 -18.02 0.22
N GLU A 148 8.45 -18.86 0.57
CA GLU A 148 8.02 -20.01 -0.24
C GLU A 148 7.44 -19.63 -1.60
N HIS A 149 6.68 -18.53 -1.65
CA HIS A 149 5.94 -18.09 -2.82
C HIS A 149 6.51 -16.83 -3.47
N ALA A 150 7.32 -16.05 -2.75
CA ALA A 150 7.68 -14.68 -3.14
C ALA A 150 8.26 -14.58 -4.57
N LEU A 151 9.07 -15.56 -4.99
CA LEU A 151 9.73 -15.58 -6.31
C LEU A 151 9.09 -16.51 -7.34
N ARG A 152 7.85 -16.97 -7.12
CA ARG A 152 7.17 -17.88 -8.03
C ARG A 152 6.35 -17.13 -9.09
N ASP A 153 6.24 -17.73 -10.26
CA ASP A 153 5.42 -17.24 -11.38
C ASP A 153 3.90 -17.37 -11.14
N ASP A 154 3.48 -18.09 -10.10
CA ASP A 154 2.09 -18.20 -9.66
C ASP A 154 1.77 -17.26 -8.47
N ALA A 155 2.68 -16.33 -8.15
CA ALA A 155 2.56 -15.37 -7.06
C ALA A 155 2.84 -13.93 -7.54
N VAL A 156 3.74 -13.19 -6.89
CA VAL A 156 3.99 -11.76 -7.18
C VAL A 156 4.51 -11.55 -8.60
N LEU A 157 5.44 -12.39 -9.07
CA LEU A 157 5.97 -12.28 -10.45
C LEU A 157 4.87 -12.59 -11.48
N GLY A 158 4.02 -13.57 -11.20
CA GLY A 158 2.83 -13.87 -12.00
C GLY A 158 1.84 -12.71 -12.07
N LEU A 159 1.59 -12.07 -10.94
CA LEU A 159 0.71 -10.90 -10.86
C LEU A 159 1.25 -9.71 -11.67
N LEU A 160 2.55 -9.42 -11.59
CA LEU A 160 3.18 -8.36 -12.39
C LEU A 160 3.16 -8.71 -13.88
N ALA A 161 3.34 -9.99 -14.21
CA ALA A 161 3.28 -10.48 -15.59
C ALA A 161 1.86 -10.47 -16.18
N SER A 162 0.83 -10.62 -15.35
CA SER A 162 -0.57 -10.70 -15.79
C SER A 162 -1.17 -9.35 -16.21
N ALA A 163 -0.56 -8.24 -15.81
CA ALA A 163 -1.01 -6.90 -16.17
C ALA A 163 -1.09 -6.71 -17.70
N THR A 164 -2.23 -6.20 -18.17
CA THR A 164 -2.53 -5.97 -19.59
C THR A 164 -2.75 -4.52 -19.95
N SER A 165 -3.08 -3.66 -18.99
CA SER A 165 -3.44 -2.26 -19.23
C SER A 165 -2.79 -1.29 -18.24
N SER A 166 -2.82 -1.59 -16.94
CA SER A 166 -2.28 -0.71 -15.90
C SER A 166 -1.70 -1.50 -14.73
N LEU A 167 -0.65 -0.93 -14.15
CA LEU A 167 0.01 -1.44 -12.95
C LEU A 167 0.38 -0.27 -12.04
N ASP A 168 -0.26 -0.19 -10.88
CA ASP A 168 0.05 0.82 -9.86
C ASP A 168 0.70 0.13 -8.65
N ILE A 169 1.88 0.59 -8.26
CA ILE A 169 2.70 -0.01 -7.20
C ILE A 169 2.96 1.07 -6.16
N GLU A 170 2.60 0.83 -4.91
CA GLU A 170 2.96 1.68 -3.78
C GLU A 170 3.85 0.87 -2.83
N ALA A 171 5.09 1.31 -2.67
CA ALA A 171 6.11 0.57 -1.94
C ALA A 171 6.84 1.48 -0.95
N PHE A 172 7.04 0.98 0.27
CA PHE A 172 7.83 1.67 1.27
C PHE A 172 9.28 1.87 0.80
N TYR A 173 9.87 0.87 0.17
CA TYR A 173 11.08 1.04 -0.62
C TYR A 173 11.24 -0.09 -1.63
N VAL A 174 12.03 0.17 -2.67
CA VAL A 174 12.40 -0.79 -3.72
C VAL A 174 13.91 -0.75 -3.89
N ALA A 175 14.56 -1.90 -3.80
CA ALA A 175 15.98 -1.98 -4.13
C ALA A 175 16.15 -2.08 -5.65
N ARG A 176 17.01 -1.26 -6.26
CA ARG A 176 17.34 -1.42 -7.68
C ARG A 176 18.00 -2.77 -7.99
N VAL A 177 18.83 -3.26 -7.05
CA VAL A 177 19.62 -4.48 -7.22
C VAL A 177 19.52 -5.38 -5.98
N TRP A 178 19.51 -6.69 -6.23
CA TRP A 178 19.63 -7.73 -5.21
C TRP A 178 21.02 -8.33 -5.24
N ALA A 179 21.88 -7.89 -4.33
CA ALA A 179 23.29 -8.26 -4.30
C ALA A 179 23.97 -8.03 -5.67
N ALA A 180 24.22 -9.09 -6.45
CA ALA A 180 24.89 -9.00 -7.75
C ALA A 180 23.94 -8.95 -8.96
N GLY A 181 22.62 -9.06 -8.76
CA GLY A 181 21.62 -9.09 -9.84
C GLY A 181 20.57 -7.98 -9.73
N PRO A 182 19.78 -7.73 -10.79
CA PRO A 182 18.66 -6.80 -10.72
C PRO A 182 17.55 -7.34 -9.81
N ASP A 183 16.74 -6.43 -9.25
CA ASP A 183 15.52 -6.81 -8.52
C ASP A 183 14.47 -7.40 -9.49
N PRO A 184 14.04 -8.66 -9.33
CA PRO A 184 13.11 -9.31 -10.24
C PRO A 184 11.70 -8.70 -10.21
N TYR A 185 11.26 -8.10 -9.11
CA TYR A 185 9.97 -7.41 -9.05
C TYR A 185 10.02 -6.11 -9.85
N LEU A 186 11.09 -5.32 -9.68
CA LEU A 186 11.29 -4.09 -10.44
C LEU A 186 11.43 -4.37 -11.94
N GLU A 187 12.21 -5.39 -12.31
CA GLU A 187 12.35 -5.81 -13.70
C GLU A 187 11.04 -6.32 -14.29
N ALA A 188 10.21 -7.02 -13.52
CA ALA A 188 8.89 -7.45 -13.98
C ALA A 188 7.95 -6.26 -14.23
N ALA A 189 7.98 -5.23 -13.37
CA ALA A 189 7.21 -4.00 -13.57
C ALA A 189 7.69 -3.20 -14.81
N ILE A 190 9.01 -3.03 -14.98
CA ILE A 190 9.59 -2.41 -16.18
C ILE A 190 9.23 -3.23 -17.42
N GLY A 191 9.32 -4.56 -17.31
CA GLY A 191 8.93 -5.51 -18.35
C GLY A 191 7.46 -5.39 -18.74
N ALA A 192 6.56 -5.12 -17.79
CA ALA A 192 5.15 -4.83 -18.09
C ALA A 192 5.02 -3.57 -18.95
N SER A 193 5.74 -2.49 -18.62
CA SER A 193 5.69 -1.27 -19.43
C SER A 193 6.27 -1.46 -20.83
N ARG A 194 7.33 -2.27 -20.99
CA ARG A 194 7.85 -2.69 -22.30
C ARG A 194 6.82 -3.47 -23.14
N ARG A 195 5.83 -4.11 -22.51
CA ARG A 195 4.68 -4.74 -23.19
C ARG A 195 3.55 -3.75 -23.50
N GLY A 196 3.66 -2.48 -23.10
CA GLY A 196 2.66 -1.43 -23.33
C GLY A 196 1.72 -1.14 -22.15
N VAL A 197 1.94 -1.79 -20.99
CA VAL A 197 1.17 -1.52 -19.75
C VAL A 197 1.55 -0.15 -19.18
N HIS A 198 0.57 0.65 -18.75
CA HIS A 198 0.86 1.89 -18.04
C HIS A 198 1.28 1.59 -16.60
N VAL A 199 2.51 1.91 -16.23
CA VAL A 199 3.09 1.56 -14.93
C VAL A 199 3.39 2.80 -14.10
N ARG A 200 2.88 2.85 -12.88
CA ARG A 200 3.17 3.89 -11.88
C ARG A 200 3.76 3.26 -10.63
N ILE A 201 4.87 3.81 -10.14
CA ILE A 201 5.54 3.36 -8.92
C ILE A 201 5.66 4.53 -7.95
N LEU A 202 4.95 4.48 -6.83
CA LEU A 202 5.03 5.45 -5.74
C LEU A 202 5.90 4.88 -4.63
N LEU A 203 6.95 5.61 -4.29
CA LEU A 203 7.93 5.25 -3.26
C LEU A 203 7.83 6.22 -2.08
N ASP A 204 8.13 5.73 -0.88
CA ASP A 204 8.17 6.57 0.31
C ASP A 204 9.33 7.58 0.26
N GLY A 205 9.07 8.80 0.75
CA GLY A 205 10.03 9.90 0.80
C GLY A 205 10.61 10.19 2.18
N THR A 206 10.47 9.29 3.16
CA THR A 206 11.08 9.51 4.48
C THR A 206 12.60 9.63 4.33
N TRP A 207 13.23 10.53 5.09
CA TRP A 207 14.66 10.89 4.95
C TRP A 207 15.64 9.71 4.82
N TYR A 208 15.43 8.61 5.55
CA TYR A 208 16.30 7.42 5.50
C TYR A 208 16.05 6.50 4.30
N ASN A 209 14.98 6.74 3.54
CA ASN A 209 14.68 6.10 2.26
C ASN A 209 15.09 6.99 1.08
N VAL A 210 15.61 8.21 1.34
CA VAL A 210 16.09 9.21 0.36
C VAL A 210 17.51 9.70 0.68
N GLU A 211 18.28 8.88 1.40
CA GLU A 211 19.63 9.23 1.87
C GLU A 211 20.69 8.67 0.91
N GLY A 212 21.41 9.57 0.23
CA GLY A 212 22.31 9.23 -0.89
C GLY A 212 23.52 8.32 -0.61
N ASP A 213 23.68 7.83 0.63
CA ASP A 213 24.71 6.84 1.00
C ASP A 213 24.12 5.41 1.21
N ASP A 214 22.79 5.21 1.08
CA ASP A 214 22.14 3.90 1.23
C ASP A 214 22.01 3.15 -0.12
N PRO A 215 22.34 1.84 -0.21
CA PRO A 215 22.16 1.04 -1.43
C PRO A 215 20.68 0.81 -1.85
N VAL A 216 19.70 1.24 -1.05
CA VAL A 216 18.25 1.06 -1.26
C VAL A 216 17.54 2.42 -1.32
N ASP A 217 18.16 3.39 -1.99
CA ASP A 217 17.62 4.73 -2.08
C ASP A 217 16.45 4.83 -3.11
N ASN A 218 15.30 5.35 -2.65
CA ASN A 218 14.08 5.45 -3.44
C ASN A 218 14.19 6.53 -4.52
N ASP A 219 14.92 7.62 -4.30
CA ASP A 219 15.09 8.67 -5.30
C ASP A 219 15.97 8.20 -6.48
N ASP A 220 17.01 7.43 -6.20
CA ASP A 220 17.86 6.74 -7.17
C ASP A 220 17.08 5.70 -7.96
N THR A 221 16.22 4.94 -7.27
CA THR A 221 15.34 3.96 -7.92
C THR A 221 14.34 4.65 -8.83
N ALA A 222 13.72 5.74 -8.38
CA ALA A 222 12.83 6.55 -9.22
C ALA A 222 13.57 7.16 -10.42
N ALA A 223 14.77 7.69 -10.22
CA ALA A 223 15.61 8.25 -11.29
C ALA A 223 16.01 7.18 -12.31
N TYR A 224 16.36 5.98 -11.86
CA TYR A 224 16.67 4.83 -12.70
C TYR A 224 15.48 4.42 -13.58
N VAL A 225 14.31 4.24 -12.97
CA VAL A 225 13.05 3.87 -13.64
C VAL A 225 12.67 4.92 -14.69
N ASN A 226 12.64 6.20 -14.29
CA ASN A 226 12.31 7.30 -15.20
C ASN A 226 13.37 7.47 -16.31
N GLY A 227 14.63 7.12 -16.02
CA GLY A 227 15.70 7.08 -17.02
C GLY A 227 15.44 6.03 -18.10
N ILE A 228 14.97 4.83 -17.72
CA ILE A 228 14.55 3.79 -18.67
C ILE A 228 13.34 4.29 -19.47
N ALA A 229 12.32 4.82 -18.78
CA ALA A 229 11.11 5.32 -19.43
C ALA A 229 11.41 6.34 -20.54
N ARG A 230 12.30 7.31 -20.27
CA ARG A 230 12.72 8.30 -21.28
C ARG A 230 13.52 7.71 -22.43
N ARG A 231 14.45 6.78 -22.16
CA ARG A 231 15.30 6.18 -23.21
C ARG A 231 14.53 5.26 -24.14
N GLU A 232 13.55 4.55 -23.60
CA GLU A 232 12.77 3.53 -24.32
C GLU A 232 11.39 4.03 -24.77
N GLY A 233 10.97 5.23 -24.35
CA GLY A 233 9.65 5.79 -24.69
C GLY A 233 8.49 5.03 -24.04
N LEU A 234 8.67 4.56 -22.81
CA LEU A 234 7.71 3.70 -22.12
C LEU A 234 6.64 4.50 -21.35
N PRO A 235 5.40 3.98 -21.25
CA PRO A 235 4.39 4.49 -20.32
C PRO A 235 4.72 4.04 -18.88
N LEU A 236 5.80 4.58 -18.33
CA LEU A 236 6.37 4.22 -17.03
C LEU A 236 6.78 5.48 -16.28
N GLU A 237 6.32 5.61 -15.04
CA GLU A 237 6.69 6.70 -14.14
C GLU A 237 6.93 6.18 -12.73
N ALA A 238 7.98 6.67 -12.08
CA ALA A 238 8.22 6.49 -10.66
C ALA A 238 8.34 7.84 -9.95
N LYS A 239 7.78 7.93 -8.73
CA LYS A 239 7.84 9.13 -7.89
C LYS A 239 8.25 8.76 -6.48
N VAL A 240 8.98 9.68 -5.83
CA VAL A 240 9.10 9.73 -4.38
C VAL A 240 7.96 10.61 -3.87
N GLY A 241 7.11 10.07 -3.00
CA GLY A 241 5.92 10.72 -2.50
C GLY A 241 6.19 11.61 -1.27
N ASP A 242 5.39 12.67 -1.12
CA ASP A 242 5.43 13.61 0.01
C ASP A 242 4.35 13.27 1.06
N ALA A 243 4.61 12.28 1.92
CA ALA A 243 3.64 11.87 2.93
C ALA A 243 3.24 13.02 3.88
N GLU A 244 4.17 13.92 4.22
CA GLU A 244 3.91 15.06 5.11
C GLU A 244 2.89 16.01 4.47
N GLY A 245 3.05 16.33 3.18
CA GLY A 245 2.09 17.12 2.40
C GLY A 245 0.68 16.53 2.37
N HIS A 246 0.54 15.20 2.50
CA HIS A 246 -0.74 14.50 2.61
C HIS A 246 -1.27 14.36 4.05
N GLY A 247 -0.58 14.92 5.05
CA GLY A 247 -0.94 14.79 6.45
C GLY A 247 -0.77 13.36 6.97
N LEU A 248 0.27 12.67 6.51
CA LEU A 248 0.67 11.32 6.88
C LEU A 248 2.09 11.32 7.45
N SER A 249 2.44 10.31 8.25
CA SER A 249 3.82 10.15 8.73
C SER A 249 4.76 9.59 7.65
N LYS A 250 4.27 8.68 6.81
CA LYS A 250 5.00 8.00 5.73
C LYS A 250 4.07 7.16 4.85
N PHE A 251 4.52 6.80 3.66
CA PHE A 251 3.91 5.80 2.79
C PHE A 251 4.50 4.42 3.11
N HIS A 252 3.91 3.69 4.06
CA HIS A 252 4.42 2.40 4.52
C HIS A 252 3.69 1.21 3.89
N ASN A 253 3.32 1.33 2.62
CA ASN A 253 2.61 0.28 1.89
C ASN A 253 3.57 -0.70 1.17
N LYS A 254 3.03 -1.86 0.78
CA LYS A 254 3.66 -2.88 -0.09
C LYS A 254 2.57 -3.45 -0.99
N GLY A 255 1.96 -2.55 -1.75
CA GLY A 255 0.73 -2.77 -2.50
C GLY A 255 0.94 -2.80 -4.00
N ILE A 256 0.14 -3.60 -4.70
CA ILE A 256 0.10 -3.64 -6.16
C ILE A 256 -1.37 -3.61 -6.59
N LEU A 257 -1.71 -2.82 -7.60
CA LEU A 257 -2.99 -2.84 -8.29
C LEU A 257 -2.77 -3.18 -9.75
N VAL A 258 -3.53 -4.15 -10.25
CA VAL A 258 -3.46 -4.62 -11.64
C VAL A 258 -4.81 -4.39 -12.31
N ASP A 259 -4.77 -3.71 -13.47
CA ASP A 259 -5.91 -3.52 -14.39
C ASP A 259 -7.20 -3.00 -13.73
N GLY A 260 -7.06 -2.29 -12.60
CA GLY A 260 -8.16 -1.75 -11.80
C GLY A 260 -9.09 -2.82 -11.17
N GLY A 261 -8.69 -4.10 -11.19
CA GLY A 261 -9.53 -5.23 -10.79
C GLY A 261 -8.90 -6.15 -9.74
N THR A 262 -7.58 -6.08 -9.55
CA THR A 262 -6.87 -6.98 -8.65
C THR A 262 -5.97 -6.17 -7.74
N ALA A 263 -5.99 -6.47 -6.44
CA ALA A 263 -5.12 -5.84 -5.44
C ALA A 263 -4.23 -6.88 -4.77
N PHE A 264 -2.95 -6.57 -4.58
CA PHE A 264 -2.06 -7.27 -3.68
C PHE A 264 -1.86 -6.44 -2.42
N VAL A 265 -2.28 -6.98 -1.28
CA VAL A 265 -2.10 -6.36 0.04
C VAL A 265 -1.12 -7.22 0.82
N SER A 266 0.01 -6.65 1.25
CA SER A 266 1.10 -7.46 1.79
C SER A 266 2.01 -6.75 2.79
N SER A 267 2.83 -7.54 3.47
CA SER A 267 3.98 -7.08 4.26
C SER A 267 5.30 -7.05 3.47
N LEU A 268 5.28 -7.53 2.21
CA LEU A 268 6.46 -7.89 1.43
C LEU A 268 7.11 -6.68 0.76
N ASN A 269 8.19 -6.16 1.36
CA ASN A 269 9.01 -5.14 0.72
C ASN A 269 9.70 -5.69 -0.54
N TRP A 270 9.98 -4.83 -1.51
CA TRP A 270 10.66 -5.21 -2.76
C TRP A 270 12.17 -5.17 -2.55
N ASN A 271 12.66 -6.12 -1.75
CA ASN A 271 14.07 -6.37 -1.55
C ASN A 271 14.35 -7.86 -1.35
N ARG A 272 15.61 -8.25 -1.58
CA ARG A 272 16.05 -9.64 -1.48
C ARG A 272 15.74 -10.26 -0.11
N ASN A 273 15.95 -9.52 0.97
CA ASN A 273 15.80 -10.05 2.32
C ASN A 273 14.34 -10.39 2.64
N ALA A 274 13.40 -9.51 2.30
CA ALA A 274 11.97 -9.75 2.45
C ALA A 274 11.53 -10.97 1.62
N ALA A 275 11.99 -11.09 0.39
CA ALA A 275 11.62 -12.19 -0.50
C ALA A 275 12.22 -13.55 -0.12
N THR A 276 13.42 -13.59 0.47
CA THR A 276 14.19 -14.83 0.63
C THR A 276 14.49 -15.25 2.07
N ASN A 277 14.43 -14.32 3.03
CA ASN A 277 14.90 -14.57 4.39
C ASN A 277 13.87 -14.21 5.47
N ASN A 278 12.85 -13.41 5.16
CA ASN A 278 11.80 -13.06 6.12
C ASN A 278 10.61 -14.00 6.00
N ARG A 279 9.85 -14.12 7.09
CA ARG A 279 8.46 -14.56 7.03
C ARG A 279 7.60 -13.35 6.68
N GLU A 280 7.05 -13.33 5.47
CA GLU A 280 6.12 -12.29 4.96
C GLU A 280 4.81 -12.94 4.53
N VAL A 281 3.74 -12.15 4.49
CA VAL A 281 2.42 -12.59 4.02
C VAL A 281 1.78 -11.53 3.14
N GLY A 282 0.97 -11.98 2.20
CA GLY A 282 0.13 -11.13 1.37
C GLY A 282 -1.05 -11.89 0.80
N LEU A 283 -2.06 -11.15 0.35
CA LEU A 283 -3.20 -11.68 -0.39
C LEU A 283 -3.30 -10.97 -1.74
N ILE A 284 -3.39 -11.75 -2.81
CA ILE A 284 -3.87 -11.28 -4.11
C ILE A 284 -5.38 -11.45 -4.09
N VAL A 285 -6.11 -10.35 -4.23
CA VAL A 285 -7.58 -10.32 -4.17
C VAL A 285 -8.13 -9.79 -5.48
N GLU A 286 -8.95 -10.60 -6.14
CA GLU A 286 -9.61 -10.25 -7.40
C GLU A 286 -11.04 -9.75 -7.15
N GLY A 287 -11.34 -8.57 -7.70
CA GLY A 287 -12.64 -7.92 -7.60
C GLY A 287 -12.47 -6.40 -7.72
N ARG A 288 -13.07 -5.77 -8.73
CA ARG A 288 -12.94 -4.32 -8.96
C ARG A 288 -13.45 -3.51 -7.77
N GLU A 289 -14.55 -3.95 -7.17
CA GLU A 289 -15.13 -3.37 -5.97
C GLU A 289 -14.20 -3.50 -4.75
N ILE A 290 -13.41 -4.56 -4.66
CA ILE A 290 -12.42 -4.76 -3.60
C ILE A 290 -11.17 -3.92 -3.86
N ALA A 291 -10.76 -3.80 -5.12
CA ALA A 291 -9.60 -3.01 -5.51
C ALA A 291 -9.84 -1.49 -5.41
N GLU A 292 -11.10 -1.04 -5.44
CA GLU A 292 -11.44 0.39 -5.50
C GLU A 292 -10.82 1.19 -4.35
N PRO A 293 -11.02 0.85 -3.06
CA PRO A 293 -10.50 1.68 -1.96
C PRO A 293 -8.98 1.86 -2.03
N PHE A 294 -8.26 0.82 -2.46
CA PHE A 294 -6.82 0.86 -2.66
C PHE A 294 -6.45 1.75 -3.84
N ARG A 295 -7.20 1.68 -4.95
CA ARG A 295 -7.05 2.60 -6.08
C ARG A 295 -7.32 4.05 -5.67
N ALA A 296 -8.37 4.31 -4.90
CA ALA A 296 -8.68 5.65 -4.41
C ALA A 296 -7.59 6.20 -3.48
N ALA A 297 -6.99 5.34 -2.64
CA ALA A 297 -5.81 5.69 -1.85
C ALA A 297 -4.62 6.01 -2.76
N PHE A 298 -4.30 5.12 -3.70
CA PHE A 298 -3.19 5.31 -4.64
C PHE A 298 -3.31 6.61 -5.43
N GLU A 299 -4.48 6.92 -6.01
CA GLU A 299 -4.66 8.16 -6.78
C GLU A 299 -4.50 9.41 -5.91
N ARG A 300 -4.88 9.34 -4.63
CA ARG A 300 -4.69 10.44 -3.69
C ARG A 300 -3.21 10.64 -3.38
N ASP A 301 -2.50 9.56 -3.12
CA ASP A 301 -1.10 9.57 -2.75
C ASP A 301 -0.18 9.85 -3.97
N TRP A 302 -0.66 9.54 -5.19
CA TRP A 302 0.02 9.85 -6.46
C TRP A 302 -0.11 11.31 -6.91
N GLY A 303 -1.24 11.93 -6.56
CA GLY A 303 -1.53 13.33 -6.87
C GLY A 303 -0.70 14.29 -6.03
N GLU A 304 -0.63 15.55 -6.47
CA GLU A 304 0.00 16.60 -5.67
C GLU A 304 -0.78 16.83 -4.36
N ALA A 305 -0.07 17.09 -3.27
CA ALA A 305 -0.68 17.48 -2.02
C ALA A 305 -1.62 18.69 -2.23
N ALA A 306 -2.84 18.61 -1.67
CA ALA A 306 -3.71 19.77 -1.66
C ALA A 306 -3.06 20.85 -0.77
N PRO A 307 -2.98 22.12 -1.21
CA PRO A 307 -2.47 23.18 -0.35
C PRO A 307 -3.27 23.19 0.96
N PRO A 308 -2.62 23.44 2.11
CA PRO A 308 -3.27 23.35 3.41
C PRO A 308 -4.52 24.21 3.39
N THR A 309 -5.68 23.56 3.48
CA THR A 309 -6.93 24.27 3.68
C THR A 309 -6.88 24.79 5.11
N ASN A 310 -6.44 26.03 5.29
CA ASN A 310 -6.80 26.78 6.48
C ASN A 310 -8.33 26.72 6.55
N GLY A 311 -8.86 25.97 7.52
CA GLY A 311 -10.26 25.55 7.62
C GLY A 311 -11.25 26.68 7.91
N ALA A 312 -11.05 27.87 7.33
CA ALA A 312 -11.88 29.05 7.55
C ALA A 312 -12.36 29.76 6.26
N ASP A 313 -11.80 29.51 5.07
CA ASP A 313 -12.03 30.43 3.92
C ASP A 313 -12.88 29.90 2.75
N LEU A 314 -13.34 28.65 2.76
CA LEU A 314 -14.22 28.14 1.69
C LEU A 314 -15.72 28.36 1.94
N ILE A 315 -16.13 28.77 3.15
CA ILE A 315 -17.55 29.02 3.48
C ILE A 315 -17.85 30.53 3.67
N THR A 316 -16.84 31.40 3.74
CA THR A 316 -17.03 32.83 4.05
C THR A 316 -16.68 33.78 2.91
N ASN A 317 -16.11 33.33 1.79
CA ASN A 317 -15.79 34.25 0.69
C ASN A 317 -17.09 34.75 0.01
N PRO A 318 -17.52 36.00 0.24
CA PRO A 318 -18.79 36.51 -0.27
C PRO A 318 -18.77 36.70 -1.80
N LEU A 319 -17.63 36.45 -2.46
CA LEU A 319 -17.46 36.52 -3.91
C LEU A 319 -17.62 35.16 -4.61
N LEU A 320 -17.55 34.04 -3.89
CA LEU A 320 -17.68 32.70 -4.48
C LEU A 320 -19.10 32.44 -5.01
N LEU A 321 -20.14 32.80 -4.25
CA LEU A 321 -21.53 32.68 -4.71
C LEU A 321 -21.82 33.57 -5.92
N PRO A 322 -21.45 34.88 -5.94
CA PRO A 322 -21.60 35.73 -7.12
C PRO A 322 -20.85 35.20 -8.34
N LEU A 323 -19.62 34.68 -8.20
CA LEU A 323 -18.83 34.15 -9.32
C LEU A 323 -19.45 32.89 -9.93
N VAL A 324 -19.92 31.94 -9.09
CA VAL A 324 -20.62 30.73 -9.55
C VAL A 324 -21.95 31.11 -10.22
N THR A 325 -22.65 32.11 -9.68
CA THR A 325 -23.90 32.62 -10.27
C THR A 325 -23.64 33.32 -11.60
N LEU A 326 -22.58 34.14 -11.70
CA LEU A 326 -22.19 34.82 -12.94
C LEU A 326 -21.79 33.81 -14.02
N LEU A 327 -21.07 32.75 -13.65
CA LEU A 327 -20.69 31.68 -14.56
C LEU A 327 -21.94 30.93 -15.07
N ALA A 328 -22.86 30.58 -14.18
CA ALA A 328 -24.12 29.91 -14.56
C ALA A 328 -24.98 30.79 -15.48
N VAL A 329 -25.09 32.10 -15.21
CA VAL A 329 -25.81 33.05 -16.06
C VAL A 329 -25.14 33.20 -17.43
N ASN A 330 -23.81 33.29 -17.49
CA ASN A 330 -23.08 33.38 -18.75
C ASN A 330 -23.22 32.10 -19.59
N VAL A 331 -23.17 30.92 -18.95
CA VAL A 331 -23.41 29.64 -19.64
C VAL A 331 -24.85 29.55 -20.16
N ALA A 332 -25.84 29.96 -19.36
CA ALA A 332 -27.24 29.98 -19.78
C ALA A 332 -27.50 30.95 -20.94
N LEU A 333 -26.89 32.14 -20.92
CA LEU A 333 -26.95 33.12 -22.01
C LEU A 333 -26.28 32.58 -23.28
N LEU A 334 -25.09 31.98 -23.15
CA LEU A 334 -24.39 31.37 -24.28
C LEU A 334 -25.23 30.25 -24.89
N TRP A 335 -25.86 29.41 -24.07
CA TRP A 335 -26.74 28.33 -24.51
C TRP A 335 -28.01 28.87 -25.20
N ALA A 336 -28.61 29.94 -24.68
CA ALA A 336 -29.76 30.60 -25.30
C ALA A 336 -29.43 31.22 -26.66
N VAL A 337 -28.24 31.85 -26.80
CA VAL A 337 -27.74 32.40 -28.06
C VAL A 337 -27.48 31.29 -29.08
N LEU A 338 -26.83 30.20 -28.67
CA LEU A 338 -26.59 29.03 -29.52
C LEU A 338 -27.89 28.35 -29.95
N ARG A 339 -28.90 28.28 -29.07
CA ARG A 339 -30.23 27.74 -29.39
C ARG A 339 -30.98 28.61 -30.38
N ARG A 340 -30.96 29.94 -30.24
CA ARG A 340 -31.54 30.88 -31.22
C ARG A 340 -30.86 30.80 -32.58
N ARG A 341 -29.53 30.70 -32.63
CA ARG A 341 -28.78 30.51 -33.89
C ARG A 341 -29.11 29.19 -34.59
N ARG A 342 -29.39 28.12 -33.83
CA ARG A 342 -29.86 26.84 -34.40
C ARG A 342 -31.30 26.89 -34.91
N GLN A 343 -32.18 27.68 -34.30
CA GLN A 343 -33.56 27.86 -34.76
C GLN A 343 -33.68 28.79 -35.98
N GLY A 344 -32.83 29.82 -36.09
CA GLY A 344 -32.79 30.73 -37.25
C GLY A 344 -32.23 30.11 -38.55
N ARG A 345 -31.63 28.92 -38.48
CA ARG A 345 -31.08 28.18 -39.65
C ARG A 345 -32.03 27.14 -40.25
N LYS A 346 -33.24 26.97 -39.71
CA LYS A 346 -34.25 26.01 -40.22
C LYS A 346 -35.29 26.62 -41.18
N GLY A 347 -35.05 27.80 -41.74
CA GLY A 347 -36.05 28.55 -42.52
C GLY A 347 -35.55 29.20 -43.81
N LEU A 348 -34.57 28.61 -44.50
CA LEU A 348 -34.29 28.97 -45.90
C LEU A 348 -34.44 27.69 -46.73
N SER A 349 -35.61 27.56 -47.36
CA SER A 349 -35.83 26.64 -48.46
C SER A 349 -35.00 27.10 -49.65
N GLU A 350 -34.29 26.16 -50.26
CA GLU A 350 -33.80 26.32 -51.63
C GLU A 350 -35.02 26.14 -52.55
N ASP A 351 -35.52 27.25 -53.08
CA ASP A 351 -36.37 27.25 -54.28
C ASP A 351 -35.47 27.21 -55.53
N GLU A 352 -36.00 26.47 -56.51
CA GLU A 352 -35.58 26.12 -57.87
C GLU A 352 -34.66 27.08 -58.67
N PRO A 353 -33.89 26.56 -59.64
CA PRO A 353 -33.51 27.32 -60.82
C PRO A 353 -34.49 27.10 -61.98
N LEU A 354 -34.85 28.24 -62.59
CA LEU A 354 -35.51 28.41 -63.88
C LEU A 354 -34.73 27.76 -65.03
N GLU A 355 -35.39 26.93 -65.85
CA GLU A 355 -35.65 27.15 -67.29
C GLU A 355 -36.69 26.16 -67.82
#